data_AF-A0A8S0YLJ4-F1
#
_entry.id   AF-A0A8S0YLJ4-F1
#
_cell.length_a   1.000
_cell.length_b   1.000
_cell.length_c   1.000
_cell.angle_alpha   90.00
_cell.angle_beta   90.00
_cell.angle_gamma   90.00
#
_symmetry.space_group_name_H-M   'P 1'
#
loop_
_entity.id
_entity.type
_entity.pdbx_description
1 polymer ?
#
loop_
_entity_poly.entity_id
_entity_poly.type
_entity_poly.pdbx_seq_one_letter_code
_entity_poly.pdbx_strand_id
1 'polypeptide(L)' 'MKASMIILVLTIIACAVISADACPKSKYFKGTCNALTRDCQIHCTRLEGAKSGQCVYKFPSFRCTCCY' A
#
# COMPACT_ATOMS: atom_id res chain seq x y z
N MET A 1 37.42 6.78 -4.78
CA MET A 1 36.84 5.41 -4.69
C MET A 1 35.78 5.25 -3.60
N LYS A 2 35.96 5.82 -2.38
CA LYS A 2 34.99 5.69 -1.26
C LYS A 2 33.65 6.42 -1.44
N ALA A 3 33.62 7.58 -2.12
CA ALA A 3 32.39 8.36 -2.30
C ALA A 3 31.37 7.69 -3.27
N SER A 4 31.83 7.07 -4.36
CA SER A 4 30.94 6.41 -5.33
C SER A 4 30.19 5.22 -4.77
N MET A 5 30.79 4.48 -3.83
CA MET A 5 30.16 3.32 -3.20
C MET A 5 29.05 3.74 -2.21
N ILE A 6 29.24 4.87 -1.51
CA ILE A 6 28.24 5.44 -0.60
C ILE A 6 27.01 5.95 -1.38
N ILE A 7 27.24 6.61 -2.51
CA ILE A 7 26.15 7.09 -3.39
C ILE A 7 25.35 5.91 -3.93
N LEU A 8 26.01 4.83 -4.35
CA LEU A 8 25.34 3.62 -4.83
C LEU A 8 24.44 3.01 -3.74
N VAL A 9 24.97 2.87 -2.52
CA VAL A 9 24.22 2.31 -1.38
C VAL A 9 23.01 3.18 -1.03
N LEU A 10 23.15 4.51 -1.01
CA LEU A 10 22.05 5.43 -0.74
C LEU A 10 20.94 5.34 -1.80
N THR A 11 21.30 5.22 -3.09
CA THR A 11 20.31 5.05 -4.16
C THR A 11 19.57 3.71 -4.10
N ILE A 12 20.25 2.63 -3.70
CA ILE A 12 19.61 1.31 -3.54
C ILE A 12 18.64 1.32 -2.36
N ILE A 13 19.04 1.96 -1.24
CA ILE A 13 18.17 2.14 -0.07
C ILE A 13 16.94 2.97 -0.43
N ALA A 14 17.11 4.07 -1.18
CA ALA A 14 16.00 4.90 -1.64
C ALA A 14 15.00 4.13 -2.53
N CYS A 15 15.47 3.31 -3.48
CA CYS A 15 14.58 2.45 -4.27
C CYS A 15 13.85 1.38 -3.42
N ALA A 16 14.50 0.88 -2.36
CA ALA A 16 13.90 -0.11 -1.46
C ALA A 16 12.78 0.51 -0.59
N VAL A 17 12.93 1.76 -0.12
CA VAL A 17 11.86 2.43 0.65
C VAL A 17 10.69 2.90 -0.21
N ILE A 18 10.89 3.14 -1.52
CA ILE A 18 9.76 3.44 -2.44
C ILE A 18 8.92 2.19 -2.72
N SER A 19 9.54 1.00 -2.62
CA SER A 19 8.88 -0.30 -2.87
C SER A 19 8.26 -0.94 -1.62
N ALA A 20 8.51 -0.37 -0.43
CA ALA A 20 7.86 -0.81 0.80
C ALA A 20 6.43 -0.27 0.86
N ASP A 21 5.48 -1.07 0.39
CA ASP A 21 4.11 -1.09 0.92
C ASP A 21 3.32 0.24 0.86
N ALA A 22 3.58 1.07 -0.15
CA ALA A 22 2.67 2.18 -0.44
C ALA A 22 1.39 1.61 -1.05
N CYS A 23 0.52 1.02 -0.22
CA CYS A 23 -0.79 0.56 -0.61
C CYS A 23 -1.69 1.79 -0.85
N PRO A 24 -1.94 2.22 -2.10
CA PRO A 24 -2.82 3.35 -2.36
C PRO A 24 -4.21 3.11 -1.80
N LYS A 25 -4.89 4.21 -1.46
CA LYS A 25 -6.32 4.17 -1.14
C LYS A 25 -7.10 3.72 -2.39
N SER A 26 -7.98 2.73 -2.23
CA SER A 26 -8.93 2.35 -3.28
C SER A 26 -9.83 3.54 -3.63
N LYS A 27 -9.97 3.81 -4.93
CA LYS A 27 -10.86 4.87 -5.46
C LYS A 27 -12.28 4.35 -5.74
N TYR A 28 -12.44 3.03 -5.87
CA TYR A 28 -13.70 2.40 -6.27
C TYR A 28 -14.43 1.72 -5.11
N PHE A 29 -13.75 1.43 -4.00
CA PHE A 29 -14.40 0.89 -2.82
C PHE A 29 -15.34 1.93 -2.18
N LYS A 30 -16.66 1.67 -2.25
CA LYS A 30 -17.71 2.53 -1.68
C LYS A 30 -18.37 1.95 -0.41
N GLY A 31 -17.89 0.82 0.10
CA GLY A 31 -18.45 0.17 1.29
C GLY A 31 -17.92 0.73 2.60
N THR A 32 -18.56 0.36 3.71
CA THR A 32 -18.02 0.60 5.05
C THR A 32 -16.82 -0.32 5.26
N CYS A 33 -15.63 0.26 5.32
CA CYS A 33 -14.42 -0.48 5.67
C CYS A 33 -14.34 -0.58 7.20
N ASN A 34 -14.08 -1.75 7.75
CA ASN A 34 -13.67 -1.89 9.14
C ASN A 34 -12.59 -2.99 9.25
N ALA A 35 -11.87 -3.04 10.37
CA ALA A 35 -10.76 -4.00 10.55
C ALA A 35 -11.22 -5.48 10.53
N LEU A 36 -12.51 -5.76 10.67
CA LEU A 36 -13.08 -7.10 10.73
C LEU A 36 -13.64 -7.57 9.37
N THR A 37 -13.93 -6.64 8.46
CA THR A 37 -14.51 -6.92 7.15
C THR A 37 -13.44 -7.26 6.11
N ARG A 38 -13.66 -8.36 5.38
CA ARG A 38 -12.83 -8.74 4.22
C ARG A 38 -13.27 -8.09 2.92
N ASP A 39 -14.29 -7.24 2.92
CA ASP A 39 -14.81 -6.61 1.70
C ASP A 39 -13.75 -5.81 0.95
N CYS A 40 -12.91 -5.07 1.67
CA CYS A 40 -11.79 -4.35 1.06
C CYS A 40 -10.77 -5.31 0.42
N GLN A 41 -10.42 -6.40 1.11
CA GLN A 41 -9.50 -7.39 0.57
C GLN A 41 -10.07 -8.04 -0.71
N ILE A 42 -11.35 -8.44 -0.69
CA ILE A 42 -12.03 -9.05 -1.82
C ILE A 42 -12.14 -8.06 -2.99
N HIS A 43 -12.50 -6.80 -2.71
CA HIS A 43 -12.57 -5.74 -3.73
C HIS A 43 -11.20 -5.51 -4.37
N CYS A 44 -10.16 -5.28 -3.58
CA CYS A 44 -8.81 -5.04 -4.08
C CYS A 44 -8.30 -6.22 -4.93
N THR A 45 -8.46 -7.44 -4.44
CA THR A 45 -7.95 -8.64 -5.14
C THR A 45 -8.76 -9.04 -6.37
N ARG A 46 -10.09 -8.96 -6.31
CA ARG A 46 -10.96 -9.45 -7.40
C ARG A 46 -11.31 -8.38 -8.43
N LEU A 47 -11.41 -7.12 -8.02
CA LEU A 47 -11.90 -6.04 -8.88
C LEU A 47 -10.79 -5.09 -9.32
N GLU A 48 -9.82 -4.81 -8.44
CA GLU A 48 -8.69 -3.93 -8.79
C GLU A 48 -7.42 -4.68 -9.23
N GLY A 49 -7.36 -6.01 -9.05
CA GLY A 49 -6.18 -6.81 -9.41
C GLY A 49 -4.98 -6.62 -8.49
N ALA A 50 -5.20 -6.12 -7.27
CA ALA A 50 -4.16 -5.98 -6.25
C ALA A 50 -3.84 -7.34 -5.60
N LYS A 51 -2.63 -7.51 -5.05
CA LYS A 51 -2.24 -8.72 -4.31
C LYS A 51 -2.98 -8.84 -2.97
N SER A 52 -3.25 -7.70 -2.33
CA SER A 52 -3.98 -7.66 -1.06
C SER A 52 -4.75 -6.35 -0.91
N GLY A 53 -5.64 -6.31 0.09
CA GLY A 53 -6.35 -5.10 0.47
C GLY A 53 -6.62 -5.10 1.97
N GLN A 54 -6.52 -3.92 2.59
CA GLN A 54 -6.70 -3.75 4.03
C GLN A 54 -7.49 -2.48 4.35
N CYS A 55 -8.31 -2.57 5.40
CA CYS A 55 -8.97 -1.42 6.00
C CYS A 55 -8.06 -0.77 7.03
N VAL A 56 -7.56 0.42 6.72
CA VAL A 56 -6.68 1.19 7.62
C VAL A 56 -7.46 2.37 8.19
N TYR A 57 -7.46 2.52 9.52
CA TYR A 57 -8.06 3.69 10.15
C TYR A 57 -7.24 4.95 9.81
N LYS A 58 -7.86 5.92 9.16
CA LYS A 58 -7.29 7.26 8.94
C LYS A 58 -8.34 8.29 9.31
N PHE A 59 -8.10 8.98 10.43
CA PHE A 59 -9.03 9.94 11.01
C PHE A 59 -9.75 10.78 9.92
N PRO A 60 -11.09 10.85 9.94
CA PRO A 60 -11.99 10.34 10.98
C PRO A 60 -12.53 8.90 10.76
N SER A 61 -12.12 8.19 9.71
CA SER A 61 -12.76 6.93 9.30
C SER A 61 -11.80 5.87 8.77
N PHE A 62 -12.26 4.62 8.69
CA PHE A 62 -11.52 3.57 8.01
C PHE A 62 -11.52 3.78 6.50
N ARG A 63 -10.37 3.54 5.86
CA ARG A 63 -10.18 3.63 4.42
C ARG A 63 -9.69 2.29 3.89
N CYS A 64 -10.26 1.85 2.78
CA CYS A 64 -9.74 0.70 2.05
C CYS A 64 -8.46 1.09 1.31
N THR A 65 -7.41 0.30 1.47
CA THR A 65 -6.13 0.42 0.78
C THR A 65 -5.84 -0.87 0.03
N CYS A 66 -5.36 -0.77 -1.21
CA CYS A 66 -5.03 -1.91 -2.06
C CYS A 66 -3.52 -1.95 -2.29
N CYS A 67 -2.90 -3.11 -2.11
CA CYS A 67 -1.47 -3.31 -2.28
C CYS A 67 -1.20 -4.16 -3.53
N TYR A 68 -0.49 -3.61 -4.51
CA TYR A 68 -0.25 -4.21 -5.83
C TYR A 68 1.03 -5.03 -5.91
#